data_AF-A0A8T4UDH0-F1
#
_entry.id   AF-A0A8T4UDH0-F1
#
_cell.length_a   1.000
_cell.length_b   1.000
_cell.length_c   1.000
_cell.angle_alpha   90.00
_cell.angle_beta   90.00
_cell.angle_gamma   90.00
#
_symmetry.space_group_name_H-M   'P 1'
#
loop_
_entity.id
_entity.type
_entity.pdbx_description
1 polymer ?
#
loop_
_entity_poly.entity_id
_entity_poly.type
_entity_poly.pdbx_seq_one_letter_code
_entity_poly.pdbx_strand_id
1 'polypeptide(L)' 'MLETLALLGTGFLALIIVLSIWEAIWKGFGMWRSARNGHLVWFVCILVLNTIGILPIIYLLLHPKKKRK' A
#
# COMPACT_ATOMS: atom_id res chain seq x y z
N MET A 1 -15.13 -29.28 -19.33
CA MET A 1 -13.93 -28.57 -19.85
C MET A 1 -14.12 -27.06 -19.86
N LEU A 2 -15.23 -26.51 -20.38
CA LEU A 2 -15.50 -25.06 -20.34
C LEU A 2 -15.78 -24.54 -18.92
N GLU A 3 -16.59 -25.25 -18.14
CA GLU A 3 -16.95 -24.86 -16.76
C GLU A 3 -15.77 -24.92 -15.78
N THR A 4 -14.86 -25.88 -15.96
CA THR A 4 -13.63 -26.00 -15.16
C THR A 4 -12.66 -24.84 -15.40
N LEU A 5 -12.59 -24.32 -16.62
CA LEU A 5 -11.79 -23.13 -16.94
C LEU A 5 -12.42 -21.85 -16.36
N ALA A 6 -13.75 -21.75 -16.38
CA ALA A 6 -14.47 -20.63 -15.78
C ALA A 6 -14.28 -20.56 -14.24
N LEU A 7 -14.30 -21.70 -13.55
CA LEU A 7 -14.07 -21.78 -12.10
C LEU A 7 -12.63 -21.40 -11.71
N LEU A 8 -11.63 -21.72 -12.54
CA LEU A 8 -10.25 -21.28 -12.30
C LEU A 8 -10.08 -19.77 -12.49
N GLY A 9 -10.77 -19.19 -13.49
CA GLY A 9 -10.73 -17.75 -13.77
C GLY A 9 -11.39 -16.89 -12.68
N THR A 10 -12.53 -17.34 -12.14
CA THR A 10 -13.23 -16.61 -11.07
C THR A 10 -12.45 -16.59 -9.75
N GLY A 11 -11.79 -17.69 -9.39
CA GLY A 11 -10.92 -17.74 -8.20
C GLY A 11 -9.72 -16.80 -8.31
N PHE A 12 -9.10 -16.72 -9.48
CA PHE A 12 -7.98 -15.80 -9.73
C PHE A 12 -8.40 -14.33 -9.66
N LEU A 13 -9.55 -13.97 -10.23
CA LEU A 13 -10.11 -12.61 -10.14
C LEU A 13 -10.41 -12.20 -8.70
N ALA A 14 -11.00 -13.10 -7.90
CA ALA A 14 -11.27 -12.83 -6.48
C ALA A 14 -9.97 -12.57 -5.70
N LEU A 15 -8.92 -13.36 -5.96
CA LEU A 15 -7.61 -13.17 -5.34
C LEU A 15 -7.01 -11.79 -5.67
N ILE A 16 -7.07 -11.37 -6.94
CA ILE A 16 -6.57 -10.07 -7.39
C ILE A 16 -7.32 -8.92 -6.69
N ILE A 17 -8.64 -9.02 -6.57
CA ILE A 17 -9.44 -7.98 -5.91
C ILE A 17 -9.04 -7.83 -4.44
N VAL A 18 -8.92 -8.94 -3.71
CA VAL A 18 -8.50 -8.93 -2.31
C VAL A 18 -7.09 -8.34 -2.16
N LEU A 19 -6.14 -8.77 -2.99
CA LEU A 19 -4.78 -8.25 -2.99
C LEU A 19 -4.73 -6.76 -3.33
N SER A 20 -5.54 -6.31 -4.29
CA SER A 20 -5.60 -4.91 -4.71
C SER A 20 -6.19 -4.02 -3.62
N ILE A 21 -7.21 -4.48 -2.90
CA ILE A 21 -7.78 -3.75 -1.76
C ILE A 21 -6.76 -3.69 -0.62
N TRP A 22 -6.10 -4.81 -0.32
CA TRP A 22 -5.04 -4.87 0.69
C TRP A 22 -3.93 -3.85 0.38
N GLU A 23 -3.38 -3.89 -0.83
CA GLU A 23 -2.37 -2.94 -1.31
C GLU A 23 -2.84 -1.48 -1.22
N ALA A 24 -4.08 -1.21 -1.63
CA ALA A 24 -4.64 0.13 -1.61
C ALA A 24 -4.77 0.70 -0.19
N ILE A 25 -5.13 -0.14 0.80
CA ILE A 25 -5.22 0.27 2.21
C ILE A 25 -3.84 0.71 2.72
N TRP A 26 -2.80 -0.11 2.49
CA TRP A 26 -1.44 0.21 2.95
C TRP A 26 -0.86 1.44 2.24
N LYS A 27 -1.05 1.57 0.92
CA LYS A 27 -0.64 2.76 0.15
C LYS A 27 -1.39 4.02 0.58
N GLY A 28 -2.71 3.93 0.75
CA GLY A 28 -3.54 5.04 1.20
C GLY A 28 -3.14 5.54 2.59
N PHE A 29 -2.85 4.63 3.52
CA PHE A 29 -2.41 4.99 4.87
C PHE A 29 -1.03 5.68 4.86
N GLY A 30 -0.09 5.21 4.03
CA GLY A 30 1.21 5.84 3.83
C GLY A 30 1.11 7.24 3.22
N MET A 31 0.33 7.38 2.15
CA MET A 31 0.08 8.67 1.49
C MET A 31 -0.58 9.66 2.45
N TRP A 32 -1.64 9.26 3.16
CA TRP A 32 -2.35 10.12 4.11
C TRP A 32 -1.44 10.64 5.22
N ARG A 33 -0.56 9.79 5.75
CA ARG A 33 0.40 10.17 6.79
C ARG A 33 1.48 11.13 6.26
N SER A 34 2.00 10.90 5.05
CA SER A 34 3.01 11.77 4.44
C SER A 34 2.46 13.15 4.09
N ALA A 35 1.24 13.21 3.54
CA ALA A 35 0.54 14.44 3.20
C ALA A 35 0.27 15.29 4.45
N ARG A 36 -0.14 14.66 5.55
CA ARG A 36 -0.47 15.37 6.79
C ARG A 36 0.73 15.94 7.54
N ASN A 37 1.91 15.34 7.37
CA ASN A 37 3.16 15.86 7.94
C ASN A 37 3.95 16.75 6.95
N GLY A 38 3.44 16.99 5.72
CA GLY A 38 4.10 17.86 4.74
C GLY A 38 5.34 17.25 4.05
N HIS A 39 5.56 15.94 4.14
CA HIS A 39 6.69 15.28 3.49
C HIS A 39 6.34 14.83 2.06
N LEU A 40 6.30 15.78 1.13
CA LEU A 40 5.99 15.56 -0.29
C LEU A 40 6.91 14.51 -0.95
N VAL A 41 8.17 14.44 -0.56
CA VAL A 41 9.13 13.43 -1.08
C VAL A 41 8.64 12.02 -0.78
N TRP A 42 8.12 11.78 0.43
CA TRP A 42 7.59 10.47 0.82
C TRP A 42 6.27 10.13 0.15
N PHE A 43 5.43 11.14 -0.12
CA PHE A 43 4.22 10.96 -0.92
C PHE A 43 4.56 10.45 -2.33
N VAL A 44 5.53 11.10 -2.99
CA VAL A 44 5.97 10.72 -4.34
C VAL A 44 6.67 9.35 -4.32
N CYS A 45 7.50 9.05 -3.31
CA CYS A 45 8.11 7.73 -3.19
C CYS A 45 7.05 6.61 -3.06
N ILE A 46 5.98 6.80 -2.28
CA ILE A 46 4.89 5.81 -2.14
C ILE A 46 4.06 5.68 -3.41
N LEU A 47 3.92 6.76 -4.18
CA LEU A 47 3.24 6.75 -5.47
C LEU A 47 4.04 5.98 -6.53
N VAL A 48 5.37 6.18 -6.54
CA VAL A 48 6.27 5.63 -7.57
C VAL A 48 6.73 4.21 -7.22
N LEU A 49 6.94 3.89 -5.94
CA LEU A 49 7.37 2.57 -5.50
C LEU A 49 6.12 1.71 -5.20
N ASN A 50 5.85 0.73 -6.05
CA ASN A 50 4.88 -0.35 -5.83
C ASN A 50 5.36 -1.36 -4.75
N THR A 51 5.84 -0.87 -3.61
CA THR A 51 6.28 -1.73 -2.50
C THR A 51 5.11 -2.05 -1.59
N ILE A 52 4.86 -3.34 -1.38
CA ILE A 52 3.73 -3.93 -0.63
C ILE A 52 3.68 -3.45 0.82
N GLY A 53 3.15 -2.25 1.06
CA GLY A 53 2.94 -1.69 2.40
C GLY A 53 4.17 -1.54 3.31
N ILE A 54 5.40 -1.80 2.84
CA ILE A 54 6.64 -1.75 3.65
C ILE A 54 7.16 -0.31 3.83
N LEU A 55 6.90 0.53 2.83
CA LEU A 55 7.42 1.90 2.75
C LEU A 55 6.89 2.83 3.87
N PRO A 56 5.60 2.74 4.30
CA PRO A 56 5.10 3.46 5.47
C PRO A 56 5.83 3.11 6.78
N ILE A 57 6.29 1.87 6.94
CA ILE A 57 7.00 1.41 8.14
C ILE A 57 8.39 2.07 8.20
N ILE A 58 9.08 2.14 7.06
CA ILE A 58 10.37 2.84 6.94
C ILE A 58 10.20 4.34 7.23
N TYR A 59 9.11 4.96 6.75
CA TYR A 59 8.81 6.36 7.07
C TYR A 59 8.64 6.60 8.58
N LEU A 60 7.91 5.69 9.26
CA LEU A 60 7.71 5.79 10.71
C LEU A 60 9.03 5.65 11.49
N LEU A 61 9.98 4.85 10.99
CA LEU A 61 11.30 4.64 11.58
C LEU A 61 12.25 5.82 11.33
N LEU A 62 12.20 6.46 10.16
CA LEU A 62 13.09 7.58 9.80
C LEU A 62 12.70 8.92 10.44
N HIS A 63 11.42 9.12 10.77
CA HIS A 63 10.94 10.31 11.47
C HIS A 63 10.35 9.96 12.84
N PRO A 64 11.17 9.59 13.83
CA PRO A 64 10.70 9.50 15.21
C PRO A 64 10.24 10.89 15.64
N LYS A 65 9.04 10.99 16.23
CA LYS A 65 8.55 12.24 16.85
C LYS A 65 9.64 12.74 17.79
N LYS A 66 10.22 13.91 17.48
CA LYS A 66 11.22 14.56 18.32
C LYS A 66 10.60 14.74 19.71
N LYS A 67 11.00 13.91 20.68
CA LYS A 67 10.65 14.12 22.08
C LYS A 67 11.28 15.45 22.46
N ARG A 68 10.44 16.48 22.57
CA ARG A 68 10.84 17.79 23.09
C ARG A 68 11.32 17.56 24.52
N LYS A 69 12.59 17.85 24.79
CA LYS A 69 13.08 18.07 26.16
C LYS A 69 12.45 19.35 26.70
#